data_AF-A0A957SBU5-F1
#
_entry.id   AF-A0A957SBU5-F1
#
_cell.length_a   1.000
_cell.length_b   1.000
_cell.length_c   1.000
_cell.angle_alpha   90.00
_cell.angle_beta   90.00
_cell.angle_gamma   90.00
#
_symmetry.space_group_name_H-M   'P 1'
#
loop_
_entity.id
_entity.type
_entity.pdbx_description
1 polymer ?
#
loop_
_entity_poly.entity_id
_entity_poly.type
_entity_poly.pdbx_seq_one_letter_code
_entity_poly.pdbx_strand_id
1 'polypeptide(L)'
;MQKPLLRTLDIQPYRDQGRAYWHISDPLRLSEHALLLPDQWGPLLSFCNGQHDVQTICRLLRAQYGVHISLEQTQEVINALDQACMLENERTLAARRQAVATYRGQPFRPPALAGGAYPAEPELLRQMLDNYLAGETRQAFAPPSMHANWQGLLSPHIDYARGGAVYADVWKEAASAAQKADLVIIFGTDHYGNDPFTLTRQHYATPYGVLPTALPVVDALAETIGVDAAYAGELRHRNEHSLELVAVWLHHMRNGEPCEIAPILTGGFHRYLYNGAQPIEDVLIQDVLKTLAAQCQQRNVLIVASGDLAHVGPAFGGRP
;
A
#
# COMPACT_ATOMS: atom_id res chain seq x y z
N MET A 1 -16.25 -1.06 32.35
CA MET A 1 -16.01 -2.27 31.55
C MET A 1 -15.33 -1.86 30.25
N GLN A 2 -14.35 -2.64 29.78
CA GLN A 2 -13.62 -2.37 28.53
C GLN A 2 -14.60 -2.44 27.35
N LYS A 3 -14.60 -1.40 26.50
CA LYS A 3 -15.39 -1.34 25.27
C LYS A 3 -14.43 -1.51 24.09
N PRO A 4 -14.30 -2.70 23.50
CA PRO A 4 -13.34 -2.95 22.44
C PRO A 4 -13.68 -2.13 21.20
N LEU A 5 -12.67 -1.46 20.63
CA LEU A 5 -12.76 -0.77 19.35
C LEU A 5 -11.77 -1.44 18.40
N LEU A 6 -12.26 -2.09 17.36
CA LEU A 6 -11.47 -2.78 16.36
C LEU A 6 -10.83 -1.77 15.42
N ARG A 7 -9.58 -2.02 15.06
CA ARG A 7 -8.89 -1.28 14.00
C ARG A 7 -9.41 -1.66 12.62
N THR A 8 -9.01 -0.90 11.62
CA THR A 8 -9.02 -1.38 10.23
C THR A 8 -8.02 -2.54 10.12
N LEU A 9 -8.51 -3.72 9.78
CA LEU A 9 -7.76 -4.96 9.64
C LEU A 9 -8.10 -5.62 8.31
N ASP A 10 -7.22 -6.48 7.83
CA ASP A 10 -7.55 -7.37 6.71
C ASP A 10 -8.29 -8.60 7.25
N ILE A 11 -9.51 -8.81 6.79
CA ILE A 11 -10.40 -9.88 7.25
C ILE A 11 -10.90 -10.65 6.03
N GLN A 12 -10.43 -11.89 5.87
CA GLN A 12 -10.72 -12.71 4.71
C GLN A 12 -11.40 -14.03 5.11
N PRO A 13 -12.33 -14.57 4.30
CA PRO A 13 -12.84 -15.91 4.52
C PRO A 13 -11.72 -16.94 4.32
N TYR A 14 -11.64 -17.90 5.24
CA TYR A 14 -10.63 -18.96 5.23
C TYR A 14 -11.29 -20.32 5.49
N ARG A 15 -10.78 -21.37 4.85
CA ARG A 15 -11.25 -22.74 5.07
C ARG A 15 -10.08 -23.63 5.42
N ASP A 16 -10.21 -24.38 6.51
CA ASP A 16 -9.25 -25.39 6.92
C ASP A 16 -9.99 -26.68 7.29
N GLN A 17 -9.58 -27.80 6.69
CA GLN A 17 -10.16 -29.13 6.90
C GLN A 17 -11.72 -29.16 6.87
N GLY A 18 -12.31 -28.39 5.95
CA GLY A 18 -13.77 -28.31 5.77
C GLY A 18 -14.49 -27.37 6.75
N ARG A 19 -13.80 -26.78 7.73
CA ARG A 19 -14.33 -25.76 8.64
C ARG A 19 -14.07 -24.36 8.08
N ALA A 20 -15.00 -23.45 8.31
CA ALA A 20 -14.91 -22.07 7.86
C ALA A 20 -14.50 -21.14 9.01
N TYR A 21 -13.62 -20.20 8.69
CA TYR A 21 -13.06 -19.22 9.59
C TYR A 21 -13.00 -17.85 8.91
N TRP A 22 -12.89 -16.80 9.71
CA TRP A 22 -12.37 -15.50 9.32
C TRP A 22 -10.89 -15.45 9.69
N HIS A 23 -10.02 -15.29 8.68
CA HIS A 23 -8.61 -14.99 8.89
C HIS A 23 -8.45 -13.47 9.07
N ILE A 24 -7.95 -13.06 10.23
CA ILE A 24 -7.80 -11.67 10.63
C ILE A 24 -6.31 -11.37 10.75
N SER A 25 -5.82 -10.39 9.99
CA SER A 25 -4.44 -9.96 10.00
C SER A 25 -4.30 -8.44 10.06
N ASP A 26 -3.26 -7.95 10.74
CA ASP A 26 -2.94 -6.53 10.79
C ASP A 26 -2.03 -6.14 9.60
N PRO A 27 -2.49 -5.28 8.66
CA PRO A 27 -1.66 -4.85 7.54
C PRO A 27 -0.41 -4.06 7.98
N LEU A 28 -0.45 -3.43 9.15
CA LEU A 28 0.70 -2.71 9.72
C LEU A 28 1.73 -3.65 10.36
N ARG A 29 1.39 -4.93 10.54
CA ARG A 29 2.21 -5.96 11.21
C ARG A 29 2.77 -5.45 12.55
N LEU A 30 1.91 -4.92 13.42
CA LEU A 30 2.30 -4.52 14.78
C LEU A 30 2.53 -5.73 15.70
N SER A 31 2.02 -6.89 15.30
CA SER A 31 2.20 -8.20 15.90
C SER A 31 2.48 -9.21 14.79
N GLU A 32 3.18 -10.30 15.11
CA GLU A 32 3.39 -11.43 14.20
C GLU A 32 2.16 -12.36 14.10
N HIS A 33 1.17 -12.16 14.97
CA HIS A 33 0.00 -13.03 15.07
C HIS A 33 -1.06 -12.64 14.05
N ALA A 34 -1.53 -13.65 13.30
CA ALA A 34 -2.85 -13.64 12.66
C ALA A 34 -3.82 -14.48 13.48
N LEU A 35 -5.11 -14.14 13.45
CA LEU A 35 -6.15 -14.84 14.20
C LEU A 35 -7.09 -15.58 13.24
N LEU A 36 -7.50 -16.80 13.63
CA LEU A 36 -8.57 -17.55 12.98
C LEU A 36 -9.79 -17.53 13.89
N LEU A 37 -10.83 -16.81 13.47
CA LEU A 37 -12.10 -16.74 14.20
C LEU A 37 -13.12 -17.68 13.51
N PRO A 38 -13.78 -18.61 14.22
CA PRO A 38 -14.86 -19.39 13.63
C PRO A 38 -15.89 -18.51 12.91
N ASP A 39 -16.32 -18.90 11.72
CA ASP A 39 -17.20 -18.10 10.85
C ASP A 39 -18.48 -17.61 11.56
N GLN A 40 -19.08 -18.49 12.37
CA GLN A 40 -20.25 -18.23 13.21
C GLN A 40 -20.05 -17.11 14.24
N TRP A 41 -18.81 -16.75 14.58
CA TRP A 41 -18.50 -15.66 15.50
C TRP A 41 -18.15 -14.36 14.77
N GLY A 42 -18.13 -14.34 13.44
CA GLY A 42 -17.86 -13.14 12.64
C GLY A 42 -18.63 -11.88 13.08
N PRO A 43 -19.95 -11.96 13.38
CA PRO A 43 -20.72 -10.79 13.83
C PRO A 43 -20.16 -10.13 15.10
N LEU A 44 -19.39 -10.83 15.94
CA LEU A 44 -18.74 -10.27 17.14
C LEU A 44 -17.85 -9.08 16.79
N LEU A 45 -17.14 -9.15 15.66
CA LEU A 45 -16.21 -8.11 15.21
C LEU A 45 -16.94 -6.79 14.94
N SER A 46 -18.16 -6.82 14.38
CA SER A 46 -18.97 -5.62 14.14
C SER A 46 -19.40 -4.88 15.40
N PHE A 47 -19.45 -5.58 16.55
CA PHE A 47 -19.77 -4.98 17.84
C PHE A 47 -18.54 -4.50 18.62
N CYS A 48 -17.33 -4.77 18.11
CA CYS A 48 -16.09 -4.18 18.60
C CYS A 48 -15.92 -2.77 18.04
N ASN A 49 -16.86 -1.87 18.33
CA ASN A 49 -16.94 -0.52 17.77
C ASN A 49 -16.74 0.58 18.83
N GLY A 50 -16.25 0.22 20.02
CA GLY A 50 -16.05 1.13 21.15
C GLY A 50 -17.33 1.50 21.92
N GLN A 51 -18.50 1.02 21.51
CA GLN A 51 -19.78 1.39 22.13
C GLN A 51 -20.28 0.36 23.16
N HIS A 52 -19.96 -0.92 22.97
CA HIS A 52 -20.48 -2.04 23.75
C HIS A 52 -19.39 -2.69 24.62
N ASP A 53 -19.74 -3.12 25.83
CA ASP A 53 -18.90 -4.01 26.63
C ASP A 53 -19.18 -5.48 26.30
N VAL A 54 -18.34 -6.39 26.79
CA VAL A 54 -18.42 -7.84 26.53
C VAL A 54 -19.79 -8.43 26.87
N GLN A 55 -20.41 -7.98 27.97
CA GLN A 55 -21.75 -8.45 28.38
C GLN A 55 -22.83 -8.00 27.38
N THR A 56 -22.74 -6.76 26.91
CA THR A 56 -23.64 -6.21 25.90
C THR A 56 -23.43 -6.90 24.55
N ILE A 57 -22.18 -7.14 24.14
CA ILE A 57 -21.85 -7.86 22.91
C ILE A 57 -22.49 -9.25 22.90
N CYS A 58 -22.33 -10.04 23.98
CA CYS A 58 -22.96 -11.37 24.10
C CYS A 58 -24.48 -11.30 23.91
N ARG A 59 -25.12 -10.31 24.54
CA ARG A 59 -26.57 -10.12 24.49
C ARG A 59 -27.04 -9.77 23.08
N LEU A 60 -26.33 -8.87 22.40
CA LEU A 60 -26.63 -8.44 21.03
C LEU A 60 -26.42 -9.57 20.03
N LEU A 61 -25.34 -10.36 20.16
CA LEU A 61 -25.08 -11.52 19.31
C LEU A 61 -26.22 -12.54 19.36
N ARG A 62 -26.68 -12.87 20.58
CA ARG A 62 -27.83 -13.76 20.75
C ARG A 62 -29.11 -13.16 20.18
N ALA A 63 -29.39 -11.89 20.46
CA ALA A 63 -30.65 -11.25 20.08
C ALA A 63 -30.78 -10.98 18.58
N GLN A 64 -29.69 -10.59 17.90
CA GLN A 64 -29.72 -10.16 16.49
C GLN A 64 -29.32 -11.26 15.51
N TYR A 65 -28.40 -12.14 15.91
CA TYR A 65 -27.80 -13.15 15.01
C TYR A 65 -28.06 -14.59 15.46
N GLY A 66 -28.72 -14.82 16.60
CA GLY A 66 -28.91 -16.15 17.17
C GLY A 66 -27.60 -16.84 17.56
N VAL A 67 -26.49 -16.09 17.65
CA VAL A 67 -25.17 -16.63 17.97
C VAL A 67 -25.06 -16.86 19.47
N HIS A 68 -24.87 -18.11 19.85
CA HIS A 68 -24.69 -18.52 21.24
C HIS A 68 -23.20 -18.63 21.57
N ILE A 69 -22.65 -17.59 22.18
CA ILE A 69 -21.28 -17.55 22.70
C ILE A 69 -21.33 -17.22 24.19
N SER A 70 -20.48 -17.87 25.00
CA SER A 70 -20.40 -17.57 26.43
C SER A 70 -19.68 -16.24 26.68
N LEU A 71 -19.88 -15.68 27.89
CA LEU A 71 -19.14 -14.48 28.31
C LEU A 71 -17.63 -14.73 28.31
N GLU A 72 -17.22 -15.92 28.76
CA GLU A 72 -15.82 -16.37 28.79
C GLU A 72 -15.22 -16.44 27.39
N GLN A 73 -15.88 -17.13 26.46
CA GLN A 73 -15.43 -17.21 25.06
C GLN A 73 -15.36 -15.84 24.39
N THR A 74 -16.33 -14.97 24.66
CA THR A 74 -16.31 -13.60 24.13
C THR A 74 -15.11 -12.83 24.69
N GLN A 75 -14.84 -12.97 25.99
CA GLN A 75 -13.67 -12.36 26.63
C GLN A 75 -12.35 -12.91 26.07
N GLU A 76 -12.26 -14.21 25.79
CA GLU A 76 -11.10 -14.83 25.13
C GLU A 76 -10.84 -14.23 23.76
N VAL A 77 -11.87 -14.05 22.93
CA VAL A 77 -11.74 -13.42 21.61
C VAL A 77 -11.26 -11.97 21.74
N ILE A 78 -11.84 -11.19 22.66
CA ILE A 78 -11.40 -9.80 22.90
C ILE A 78 -9.96 -9.74 23.40
N ASN A 79 -9.55 -10.67 24.28
CA ASN A 79 -8.18 -10.74 24.78
C ASN A 79 -7.19 -11.12 23.67
N ALA A 80 -7.56 -12.05 22.79
CA ALA A 80 -6.72 -12.44 21.65
C ALA A 80 -6.54 -11.26 20.68
N LEU A 81 -7.61 -10.51 20.39
CA LEU A 81 -7.55 -9.28 19.58
C LEU A 81 -6.66 -8.21 20.23
N ASP A 82 -6.78 -8.01 21.55
CA ASP A 82 -5.91 -7.07 22.29
C ASP A 82 -4.44 -7.49 22.21
N GLN A 83 -4.13 -8.75 22.52
CA GLN A 83 -2.76 -9.27 22.48
C GLN A 83 -2.13 -9.17 21.09
N ALA A 84 -2.94 -9.35 20.04
CA ALA A 84 -2.51 -9.18 18.66
C ALA A 84 -2.44 -7.70 18.19
N CYS A 85 -2.67 -6.72 19.08
CA CYS A 85 -2.69 -5.27 18.76
C CYS A 85 -3.75 -4.90 17.70
N MET A 86 -4.86 -5.64 17.66
CA MET A 86 -5.96 -5.45 16.71
C MET A 86 -7.05 -4.50 17.23
N LEU A 87 -6.99 -4.13 18.51
CA LEU A 87 -7.88 -3.15 19.13
C LEU A 87 -7.19 -1.80 19.29
N GLU A 88 -7.94 -0.70 19.18
CA GLU A 88 -7.49 0.65 19.50
C GLU A 88 -7.39 0.83 21.02
N ASN A 89 -6.16 0.90 21.54
CA ASN A 89 -5.85 1.12 22.95
C ASN A 89 -4.35 1.44 23.16
N GLU A 90 -3.95 1.65 24.41
CA GLU A 90 -2.56 1.98 24.77
C GLU A 90 -1.51 0.95 24.34
N ARG A 91 -1.84 -0.35 24.38
CA ARG A 91 -0.92 -1.41 23.91
C ARG A 91 -0.62 -1.21 22.42
N THR A 92 -1.66 -1.03 21.63
CA THR A 92 -1.53 -0.81 20.19
C THR A 92 -0.85 0.52 19.86
N LEU A 93 -1.14 1.59 20.61
CA LEU A 93 -0.44 2.86 20.47
C LEU A 93 1.07 2.72 20.77
N ALA A 94 1.44 1.99 21.83
CA ALA A 94 2.83 1.70 22.15
C ALA A 94 3.51 0.86 21.06
N ALA A 95 2.85 -0.19 20.57
CA ALA A 95 3.34 -1.03 19.48
C ALA A 95 3.54 -0.23 18.18
N ARG A 96 2.62 0.69 17.85
CA ARG A 96 2.74 1.57 16.68
C ARG A 96 3.92 2.52 16.81
N ARG A 97 4.12 3.16 17.98
CA ARG A 97 5.28 4.03 18.22
C ARG A 97 6.60 3.27 18.05
N GLN A 98 6.68 2.07 18.63
CA GLN A 98 7.86 1.21 18.48
C GLN A 98 8.10 0.83 17.02
N ALA A 99 7.05 0.41 16.31
CA ALA A 99 7.15 -0.01 14.92
C ALA A 99 7.55 1.15 13.98
N VAL A 100 7.08 2.38 14.22
CA VAL A 100 7.52 3.60 13.52
C VAL A 100 9.00 3.87 13.79
N ALA A 101 9.42 3.82 15.06
CA ALA A 101 10.82 4.06 15.43
C ALA A 101 11.75 3.03 14.77
N THR A 102 11.38 1.74 14.80
CA THR A 102 12.13 0.68 14.12
C THR A 102 12.16 0.91 12.61
N TYR A 103 11.02 1.21 11.98
CA TYR A 103 10.96 1.48 10.53
C TYR A 103 11.85 2.65 10.14
N ARG A 104 11.81 3.78 10.86
CA ARG A 104 12.65 4.95 10.59
C ARG A 104 14.14 4.72 10.86
N GLY A 105 14.47 3.81 11.78
CA GLY A 105 15.85 3.47 12.13
C GLY A 105 16.53 2.50 11.16
N GLN A 106 15.80 1.92 10.21
CA GLN A 106 16.39 1.05 9.18
C GLN A 106 17.11 1.88 8.11
N PRO A 107 18.17 1.33 7.48
CA PRO A 107 18.85 2.01 6.38
C PRO A 107 17.96 2.19 5.15
N PHE A 108 16.96 1.32 5.00
CA PHE A 108 15.98 1.31 3.93
C PHE A 108 14.78 0.44 4.32
N ARG A 109 13.65 0.68 3.67
CA ARG A 109 12.52 -0.25 3.60
C ARG A 109 12.93 -1.49 2.78
N PRO A 110 12.96 -2.70 3.37
CA PRO A 110 13.24 -3.92 2.61
C PRO A 110 12.10 -4.23 1.61
N PRO A 111 12.38 -4.94 0.49
CA PRO A 111 11.33 -5.40 -0.41
C PRO A 111 10.47 -6.46 0.29
N ALA A 112 9.16 -6.20 0.39
CA ALA A 112 8.20 -7.09 1.05
C ALA A 112 7.76 -8.28 0.16
N LEU A 113 7.97 -8.18 -1.15
CA LEU A 113 7.49 -9.12 -2.16
C LEU A 113 8.61 -10.03 -2.70
N ALA A 114 9.88 -9.72 -2.40
CA ALA A 114 11.03 -10.52 -2.81
C ALA A 114 10.94 -11.95 -2.25
N GLY A 115 11.13 -12.94 -3.11
CA GLY A 115 10.97 -14.37 -2.80
C GLY A 115 9.52 -14.86 -2.85
N GLY A 116 8.53 -13.96 -2.93
CA GLY A 116 7.11 -14.28 -3.06
C GLY A 116 6.58 -13.97 -4.47
N ALA A 117 6.40 -12.68 -4.76
CA ALA A 117 5.84 -12.23 -6.05
C ALA A 117 6.89 -12.19 -7.19
N TYR A 118 8.17 -12.10 -6.83
CA TYR A 118 9.31 -12.14 -7.75
C TYR A 118 10.57 -12.68 -7.05
N PRO A 119 11.59 -13.16 -7.78
CA PRO A 119 12.82 -13.68 -7.19
C PRO A 119 13.56 -12.67 -6.31
N ALA A 120 14.04 -13.11 -5.15
CA ALA A 120 14.90 -12.29 -4.29
C ALA A 120 16.35 -12.18 -4.82
N GLU A 121 16.77 -13.13 -5.65
CA GLU A 121 18.10 -13.15 -6.26
C GLU A 121 18.14 -12.23 -7.50
N PRO A 122 19.09 -11.27 -7.58
CA PRO A 122 19.11 -10.24 -8.61
C PRO A 122 19.21 -10.79 -10.04
N GLU A 123 20.01 -11.84 -10.26
CA GLU A 123 20.18 -12.44 -11.58
C GLU A 123 18.92 -13.21 -12.03
N LEU A 124 18.25 -13.92 -11.11
CA LEU A 124 16.98 -14.58 -11.41
C LEU A 124 15.87 -13.56 -11.69
N LEU A 125 15.86 -12.45 -10.95
CA LEU A 125 14.94 -11.34 -11.22
C LEU A 125 15.21 -10.72 -12.59
N ARG A 126 16.48 -10.47 -12.93
CA ARG A 126 16.88 -9.95 -14.24
C ARG A 126 16.40 -10.85 -15.37
N GLN A 127 16.65 -12.16 -15.28
CA GLN A 127 16.17 -13.14 -16.25
C GLN A 127 14.63 -13.12 -16.38
N MET A 128 13.90 -13.06 -15.27
CA MET A 128 12.43 -12.99 -15.28
C MET A 128 11.93 -11.73 -16.01
N LEU A 129 12.49 -10.56 -15.72
CA LEU A 129 12.06 -9.30 -16.33
C LEU A 129 12.50 -9.20 -17.80
N ASP A 130 13.70 -9.67 -18.14
CA ASP A 130 14.20 -9.78 -19.52
C ASP A 130 13.31 -10.69 -20.36
N ASN A 131 12.80 -11.79 -19.79
CA ASN A 131 11.87 -12.68 -20.48
C ASN A 131 10.55 -11.98 -20.84
N TYR A 132 10.06 -11.06 -20.00
CA TYR A 132 8.90 -10.24 -20.37
C TYR A 132 9.24 -9.23 -21.47
N LEU A 133 10.42 -8.61 -21.43
CA LEU A 133 10.89 -7.66 -22.45
C LEU A 133 11.15 -8.31 -23.83
N ALA A 134 11.54 -9.58 -23.83
CA ALA A 134 11.76 -10.38 -25.04
C ALA A 134 10.44 -10.80 -25.73
N GLY A 135 9.30 -10.66 -25.05
CA GLY A 135 7.98 -10.92 -25.63
C GLY A 135 7.65 -9.98 -26.79
N GLU A 136 6.72 -10.40 -27.65
CA GLU A 136 6.21 -9.54 -28.71
C GLU A 136 5.49 -8.33 -28.11
N THR A 137 5.92 -7.13 -28.51
CA THR A 137 5.29 -5.87 -28.07
C THR A 137 3.86 -5.83 -28.58
N ARG A 138 2.88 -5.77 -27.67
CA ARG A 138 1.46 -5.90 -28.03
C ARG A 138 0.90 -4.69 -28.73
N GLN A 139 1.48 -3.52 -28.47
CA GLN A 139 1.10 -2.26 -29.08
C GLN A 139 2.30 -1.32 -29.08
N ALA A 140 2.74 -0.89 -30.27
CA ALA A 140 3.72 0.18 -30.38
C ALA A 140 2.99 1.51 -30.23
N PHE A 141 3.38 2.29 -29.22
CA PHE A 141 2.90 3.66 -29.10
C PHE A 141 3.92 4.58 -29.77
N ALA A 142 3.46 5.57 -30.53
CA ALA A 142 4.38 6.60 -31.01
C ALA A 142 4.91 7.36 -29.79
N PRO A 143 6.24 7.43 -29.58
CA PRO A 143 6.78 8.14 -28.44
C PRO A 143 6.34 9.61 -28.54
N PRO A 144 5.74 10.18 -27.49
CA PRO A 144 5.40 11.59 -27.49
C PRO A 144 6.68 12.39 -27.71
N SER A 145 6.60 13.43 -28.55
CA SER A 145 7.72 14.35 -28.80
C SER A 145 8.25 14.91 -27.48
N MET A 146 9.52 14.63 -27.16
CA MET A 146 10.20 15.16 -25.97
C MET A 146 10.39 16.67 -26.09
N HIS A 147 9.41 17.44 -25.66
CA HIS A 147 9.51 18.90 -25.54
C HIS A 147 9.71 19.37 -24.09
N ALA A 148 9.58 18.47 -23.12
CA ALA A 148 9.69 18.79 -21.70
C ALA A 148 10.79 17.97 -21.01
N ASN A 149 11.39 18.53 -19.95
CA ASN A 149 12.34 17.86 -19.06
C ASN A 149 11.67 16.85 -18.11
N TRP A 150 10.42 16.48 -18.37
CA TRP A 150 9.65 15.52 -17.61
C TRP A 150 8.84 14.60 -18.53
N GLN A 151 8.62 13.35 -18.09
CA GLN A 151 7.74 12.38 -18.74
C GLN A 151 6.82 11.73 -17.70
N GLY A 152 5.58 11.44 -18.08
CA GLY A 152 4.63 10.67 -17.29
C GLY A 152 4.51 9.23 -17.79
N LEU A 153 4.38 8.28 -16.85
CA LEU A 153 4.19 6.86 -17.09
C LEU A 153 3.02 6.34 -16.23
N LEU A 154 2.09 5.59 -16.82
CA LEU A 154 1.14 4.77 -16.08
C LEU A 154 1.67 3.34 -16.08
N SER A 155 2.04 2.83 -14.91
CA SER A 155 2.50 1.45 -14.72
C SER A 155 1.47 0.69 -13.89
N PRO A 156 1.15 -0.57 -14.23
CA PRO A 156 0.34 -1.41 -13.35
C PRO A 156 1.05 -1.69 -12.02
N HIS A 157 0.30 -2.20 -11.03
CA HIS A 157 0.81 -2.79 -9.79
C HIS A 157 0.26 -4.18 -9.47
N ILE A 158 -0.41 -4.84 -10.42
CA ILE A 158 -0.73 -6.26 -10.28
C ILE A 158 0.55 -7.11 -10.27
N ASP A 159 0.53 -8.29 -9.63
CA ASP A 159 1.70 -9.17 -9.63
C ASP A 159 2.18 -9.51 -11.05
N TYR A 160 3.49 -9.75 -11.17
CA TYR A 160 4.13 -9.94 -12.46
C TYR A 160 3.65 -11.18 -13.20
N ALA A 161 3.18 -12.23 -12.52
CA ALA A 161 2.65 -13.40 -13.20
C ALA A 161 1.39 -13.05 -14.03
N ARG A 162 0.57 -12.12 -13.54
CA ARG A 162 -0.60 -11.60 -14.26
C ARG A 162 -0.26 -10.44 -15.19
N GLY A 163 0.58 -9.51 -14.76
CA GLY A 163 0.81 -8.24 -15.46
C GLY A 163 2.12 -8.11 -16.23
N GLY A 164 3.07 -9.02 -16.07
CA GLY A 164 4.50 -8.82 -16.39
C GLY A 164 4.78 -8.33 -17.80
N ALA A 165 4.08 -8.85 -18.80
CA ALA A 165 4.28 -8.40 -20.16
C ALA A 165 3.62 -7.03 -20.45
N VAL A 166 2.59 -6.60 -19.70
CA VAL A 166 2.09 -5.21 -19.80
C VAL A 166 3.11 -4.24 -19.22
N TYR A 167 3.74 -4.60 -18.09
CA TYR A 167 4.87 -3.83 -17.57
C TYR A 167 5.98 -3.69 -18.62
N ALA A 168 6.39 -4.79 -19.25
CA ALA A 168 7.43 -4.77 -20.26
C ALA A 168 7.12 -3.78 -21.39
N ASP A 169 5.90 -3.76 -21.91
CA ASP A 169 5.48 -2.83 -22.95
C ASP A 169 5.63 -1.36 -22.49
N VAL A 170 5.10 -0.99 -21.31
CA VAL A 170 5.16 0.40 -20.82
C VAL A 170 6.57 0.84 -20.43
N TRP A 171 7.36 -0.04 -19.81
CA TRP A 171 8.72 0.29 -19.37
C TRP A 171 9.72 0.32 -20.52
N LYS A 172 9.50 -0.46 -21.59
CA LYS A 172 10.29 -0.37 -22.82
C LYS A 172 10.12 0.98 -23.51
N GLU A 173 8.89 1.50 -23.57
CA GLU A 173 8.63 2.85 -24.11
C GLU A 173 9.23 3.95 -23.21
N ALA A 174 9.21 3.75 -21.89
CA ALA A 174 9.78 4.69 -20.92
C ALA A 174 11.30 4.52 -20.69
N ALA A 175 11.97 3.56 -21.35
CA ALA A 175 13.34 3.16 -21.01
C ALA A 175 14.34 4.32 -21.04
N SER A 176 14.28 5.18 -22.08
CA SER A 176 15.17 6.33 -22.15
C SER A 176 14.90 7.36 -21.05
N ALA A 177 13.65 7.55 -20.63
CA ALA A 177 13.34 8.47 -19.54
C ALA A 177 13.76 7.88 -18.20
N ALA A 178 13.49 6.59 -17.97
CA ALA A 178 13.92 5.86 -16.79
C ALA A 178 15.44 5.92 -16.60
N GLN A 179 16.23 5.76 -17.67
CA GLN A 179 17.71 5.82 -17.61
C GLN A 179 18.28 7.23 -17.41
N LYS A 180 17.62 8.26 -17.97
CA LYS A 180 18.07 9.66 -17.86
C LYS A 180 17.55 10.39 -16.63
N ALA A 181 16.55 9.83 -15.93
CA ALA A 181 15.92 10.48 -14.80
C ALA A 181 16.92 10.69 -13.65
N ASP A 182 16.95 11.92 -13.16
CA ASP A 182 17.63 12.30 -11.92
C ASP A 182 16.71 12.09 -10.72
N LEU A 183 15.40 12.20 -10.94
CA LEU A 183 14.33 12.03 -9.95
C LEU A 183 13.19 11.22 -10.55
N VAL A 184 12.69 10.24 -9.79
CA VAL A 184 11.45 9.53 -10.13
C VAL A 184 10.41 9.74 -9.04
N ILE A 185 9.31 10.42 -9.37
CA ILE A 185 8.17 10.57 -8.47
C ILE A 185 7.25 9.38 -8.71
N ILE A 186 6.98 8.59 -7.68
CA ILE A 186 6.12 7.41 -7.80
C ILE A 186 4.88 7.63 -6.94
N PHE A 187 3.73 7.73 -7.57
CA PHE A 187 2.43 7.72 -6.89
C PHE A 187 1.90 6.28 -6.87
N GLY A 188 1.70 5.73 -5.68
CA GLY A 188 1.16 4.39 -5.49
C GLY A 188 -0.14 4.40 -4.71
N THR A 189 -1.07 3.52 -5.06
CA THR A 189 -2.28 3.31 -4.28
C THR A 189 -1.95 2.87 -2.86
N ASP A 190 -2.52 3.55 -1.88
CA ASP A 190 -2.53 3.13 -0.48
C ASP A 190 -3.70 2.16 -0.26
N HIS A 191 -3.44 0.85 -0.29
CA HIS A 191 -4.50 -0.16 -0.15
C HIS A 191 -5.05 -0.25 1.28
N TYR A 192 -4.40 0.41 2.24
CA TYR A 192 -4.72 0.30 3.66
C TYR A 192 -5.09 1.64 4.31
N GLY A 193 -5.23 2.71 3.51
CA GLY A 193 -5.48 4.07 3.98
C GLY A 193 -6.31 4.91 3.02
N ASN A 194 -6.93 5.97 3.54
CA ASN A 194 -7.72 6.94 2.77
C ASN A 194 -7.12 8.36 2.82
N ASP A 195 -5.93 8.50 3.41
CA ASP A 195 -5.22 9.77 3.47
C ASP A 195 -4.87 10.22 2.04
N PRO A 196 -5.06 11.50 1.66
CA PRO A 196 -4.80 11.95 0.28
C PRO A 196 -3.36 11.68 -0.16
N PHE A 197 -2.43 11.90 0.76
CA PHE A 197 -1.01 11.67 0.56
C PHE A 197 -0.41 11.11 1.85
N THR A 198 0.37 10.04 1.74
CA THR A 198 1.20 9.48 2.80
C THR A 198 2.63 9.43 2.30
N LEU A 199 3.53 10.00 3.09
CA LEU A 199 4.94 10.15 2.78
C LEU A 199 5.81 9.25 3.66
N THR A 200 7.03 9.02 3.20
CA THR A 200 8.09 8.43 4.02
C THR A 200 9.45 9.01 3.67
N ARG A 201 10.32 9.12 4.67
CA ARG A 201 11.74 9.45 4.46
C ARG A 201 12.59 8.21 4.19
N GLN A 202 12.04 7.01 4.29
CA GLN A 202 12.78 5.78 4.08
C GLN A 202 13.12 5.54 2.62
N HIS A 203 14.36 5.10 2.39
CA HIS A 203 14.83 4.61 1.11
C HIS A 203 14.15 3.29 0.75
N TYR A 204 14.02 2.99 -0.54
CA TYR A 204 13.40 1.73 -0.98
C TYR A 204 14.47 0.76 -1.46
N ALA A 205 14.56 -0.42 -0.85
CA ALA A 205 15.38 -1.48 -1.38
C ALA A 205 14.61 -2.34 -2.38
N THR A 206 15.35 -2.83 -3.36
CA THR A 206 14.97 -3.84 -4.33
C THR A 206 16.05 -4.92 -4.35
N PRO A 207 15.85 -6.07 -5.00
CA PRO A 207 16.93 -7.06 -5.18
C PRO A 207 18.19 -6.53 -5.85
N TYR A 208 18.11 -5.45 -6.64
CA TYR A 208 19.28 -4.83 -7.28
C TYR A 208 20.05 -3.84 -6.39
N GLY A 209 19.49 -3.45 -5.24
CA GLY A 209 20.06 -2.45 -4.34
C GLY A 209 19.05 -1.41 -3.87
N VAL A 210 19.54 -0.29 -3.35
CA VAL A 210 18.75 0.74 -2.68
C VAL A 210 18.53 1.94 -3.61
N LEU A 211 17.27 2.33 -3.76
CA LEU A 211 16.86 3.60 -4.35
C LEU A 211 16.75 4.66 -3.24
N PRO A 212 17.63 5.68 -3.23
CA PRO A 212 17.56 6.74 -2.23
C PRO A 212 16.28 7.56 -2.39
N THR A 213 15.75 8.03 -1.27
CA THR A 213 14.58 8.90 -1.25
C THR A 213 15.05 10.34 -1.37
N ALA A 214 14.43 11.11 -2.26
CA ALA A 214 14.67 12.53 -2.46
C ALA A 214 14.18 13.32 -1.23
N LEU A 215 14.97 13.33 -0.15
CA LEU A 215 14.58 13.95 1.11
C LEU A 215 14.17 15.43 0.96
N PRO A 216 14.85 16.27 0.16
CA PRO A 216 14.40 17.65 -0.04
C PRO A 216 12.98 17.76 -0.62
N VAL A 217 12.62 16.84 -1.52
CA VAL A 217 11.28 16.79 -2.12
C VAL A 217 10.25 16.34 -1.09
N VAL A 218 10.54 15.26 -0.37
CA VAL A 218 9.64 14.70 0.65
C VAL A 218 9.43 15.68 1.80
N ASP A 219 10.47 16.36 2.26
CA ASP A 219 10.38 17.32 3.36
C ASP A 219 9.57 18.57 2.95
N ALA A 220 9.75 19.08 1.73
CA ALA A 220 8.93 20.18 1.21
C ALA A 220 7.43 19.80 1.07
N LEU A 221 7.15 18.56 0.67
CA LEU A 221 5.78 18.04 0.63
C LEU A 221 5.19 17.88 2.03
N ALA A 222 5.98 17.40 2.99
CA ALA A 222 5.54 17.24 4.37
C ALA A 222 5.20 18.61 5.01
N GLU A 223 5.96 19.66 4.71
CA GLU A 223 5.63 21.03 5.12
C GLU A 223 4.32 21.52 4.48
N THR A 224 4.11 21.21 3.19
CA THR A 224 2.88 21.58 2.46
C THR A 224 1.65 20.86 3.02
N ILE A 225 1.76 19.57 3.31
CA ILE A 225 0.65 18.73 3.81
C ILE A 225 0.40 18.94 5.31
N GLY A 226 1.43 19.35 6.05
CA GLY A 226 1.49 19.28 7.50
C GLY A 226 2.16 17.98 7.95
N VAL A 227 3.25 18.11 8.72
CA VAL A 227 4.15 16.99 9.07
C VAL A 227 3.41 15.81 9.70
N ASP A 228 2.52 16.08 10.65
CA ASP A 228 1.77 15.01 11.32
C ASP A 228 0.85 14.25 10.36
N ALA A 229 0.17 14.97 9.45
CA ALA A 229 -0.71 14.36 8.46
C ALA A 229 0.08 13.58 7.40
N ALA A 230 1.18 14.16 6.90
CA ALA A 230 2.06 13.55 5.90
C ALA A 230 2.62 12.19 6.34
N TYR A 231 2.93 12.04 7.63
CA TYR A 231 3.50 10.81 8.19
C TYR A 231 2.52 9.99 9.04
N ALA A 232 1.25 10.38 9.14
CA ALA A 232 0.25 9.65 9.92
C ALA A 232 0.18 8.17 9.50
N GLY A 233 0.22 7.93 8.18
CA GLY A 233 0.16 6.63 7.56
C GLY A 233 1.49 5.94 7.29
N GLU A 234 2.64 6.51 7.72
CA GLU A 234 3.96 6.15 7.18
C GLU A 234 4.27 4.64 7.21
N LEU A 235 3.79 3.91 8.22
CA LEU A 235 4.01 2.45 8.29
C LEU A 235 3.37 1.65 7.16
N ARG A 236 2.35 2.18 6.48
CA ARG A 236 1.70 1.51 5.34
C ARG A 236 2.65 1.32 4.18
N HIS A 237 3.66 2.19 4.03
CA HIS A 237 4.73 1.99 3.06
C HIS A 237 5.37 0.61 3.21
N ARG A 238 5.59 0.11 4.44
CA ARG A 238 6.37 -1.10 4.74
C ARG A 238 5.97 -2.35 3.93
N ASN A 239 4.66 -2.57 3.77
CA ASN A 239 4.13 -3.76 3.08
C ASN A 239 3.34 -3.41 1.82
N GLU A 240 3.16 -2.12 1.51
CA GLU A 240 2.45 -1.68 0.32
C GLU A 240 3.23 -2.04 -0.95
N HIS A 241 2.56 -2.71 -1.88
CA HIS A 241 3.14 -3.31 -3.07
C HIS A 241 3.12 -2.36 -4.27
N SER A 242 2.19 -1.40 -4.30
CA SER A 242 1.99 -0.49 -5.44
C SER A 242 3.25 0.27 -5.83
N LEU A 243 4.01 0.74 -4.84
CA LEU A 243 5.29 1.43 -5.05
C LEU A 243 6.45 0.46 -5.34
N GLU A 244 6.46 -0.70 -4.67
CA GLU A 244 7.56 -1.67 -4.75
C GLU A 244 7.69 -2.29 -6.15
N LEU A 245 6.57 -2.71 -6.74
CA LEU A 245 6.57 -3.32 -8.06
C LEU A 245 7.03 -2.36 -9.16
N VAL A 246 6.71 -1.07 -9.02
CA VAL A 246 7.21 0.00 -9.90
C VAL A 246 8.70 0.27 -9.66
N ALA A 247 9.13 0.33 -8.40
CA ALA A 247 10.53 0.55 -8.05
C ALA A 247 11.46 -0.55 -8.61
N VAL A 248 11.01 -1.80 -8.61
CA VAL A 248 11.75 -2.93 -9.19
C VAL A 248 11.92 -2.78 -10.71
N TRP A 249 10.85 -2.45 -11.44
CA TRP A 249 10.93 -2.22 -12.89
C TRP A 249 11.80 -1.00 -13.24
N LEU A 250 11.68 0.09 -12.48
CA LEU A 250 12.56 1.25 -12.62
C LEU A 250 14.03 0.86 -12.50
N HIS A 251 14.38 0.14 -11.43
CA HIS A 251 15.75 -0.24 -11.17
C HIS A 251 16.29 -1.22 -12.23
N HIS A 252 15.43 -2.13 -12.73
CA HIS A 252 15.74 -3.02 -13.84
C HIS A 252 16.03 -2.25 -15.15
N MET A 253 15.18 -1.28 -15.53
CA MET A 253 15.37 -0.45 -16.74
C MET A 253 16.66 0.40 -16.68
N ARG A 254 17.14 0.66 -15.46
CA ARG A 254 18.39 1.34 -15.17
C ARG A 254 19.58 0.39 -14.99
N ASN A 255 19.43 -0.89 -15.30
CA ASN A 255 20.46 -1.93 -15.14
C ASN A 255 20.98 -2.11 -13.70
N GLY A 256 20.24 -1.69 -12.68
CA GLY A 256 20.68 -1.69 -11.29
C GLY A 256 21.38 -0.40 -10.83
N GLU A 257 21.43 0.63 -11.69
CA GLU A 257 21.95 1.94 -11.28
C GLU A 257 20.87 2.73 -10.52
N PRO A 258 21.17 3.21 -9.30
CA PRO A 258 20.18 3.92 -8.49
C PRO A 258 19.86 5.31 -9.07
N CYS A 259 18.70 5.83 -8.67
CA CYS A 259 18.32 7.24 -8.80
C CYS A 259 17.50 7.65 -7.58
N GLU A 260 17.37 8.95 -7.34
CA GLU A 260 16.47 9.41 -6.29
C GLU A 260 15.01 9.14 -6.65
N ILE A 261 14.24 8.71 -5.66
CA ILE A 261 12.79 8.53 -5.77
C ILE A 261 12.04 9.41 -4.78
N ALA A 262 10.84 9.84 -5.14
CA ALA A 262 9.85 10.38 -4.20
C ALA A 262 8.67 9.39 -4.14
N PRO A 263 8.67 8.41 -3.21
CA PRO A 263 7.61 7.44 -3.05
C PRO A 263 6.43 8.05 -2.28
N ILE A 264 5.29 8.21 -2.95
CA ILE A 264 4.10 8.86 -2.39
C ILE A 264 2.95 7.87 -2.46
N LEU A 265 2.40 7.51 -1.31
CA LEU A 265 1.16 6.76 -1.24
C LEU A 265 -0.04 7.69 -1.33
N THR A 266 -1.04 7.30 -2.12
CA THR A 266 -2.26 8.09 -2.37
C THR A 266 -3.50 7.25 -2.06
N GLY A 267 -4.35 7.75 -1.17
CA GLY A 267 -5.65 7.16 -0.89
C GLY A 267 -6.68 7.39 -1.99
N GLY A 268 -7.82 6.71 -1.89
CA GLY A 268 -8.86 6.75 -2.91
C GLY A 268 -9.60 8.10 -3.01
N PHE A 269 -10.08 8.43 -4.22
CA PHE A 269 -10.89 9.62 -4.50
C PHE A 269 -12.37 9.50 -4.14
N HIS A 270 -12.74 8.51 -3.30
CA HIS A 270 -14.14 8.22 -2.93
C HIS A 270 -14.90 9.48 -2.49
N ARG A 271 -14.28 10.34 -1.66
CA ARG A 271 -14.90 11.58 -1.18
C ARG A 271 -15.41 12.50 -2.30
N TYR A 272 -14.74 12.55 -3.45
CA TYR A 272 -15.09 13.40 -4.60
C TYR A 272 -16.22 12.81 -5.44
N LEU A 273 -16.34 11.48 -5.46
CA LEU A 273 -17.38 10.80 -6.24
C LEU A 273 -18.78 11.02 -5.68
N TYR A 274 -18.91 11.15 -4.35
CA TYR A 274 -20.22 11.26 -3.69
C TYR A 274 -20.68 12.69 -3.42
N ASN A 275 -19.77 13.66 -3.36
CA ASN A 275 -20.10 15.05 -3.05
C ASN A 275 -20.14 15.97 -4.28
N GLY A 276 -19.79 15.46 -5.46
CA GLY A 276 -19.76 16.23 -6.71
C GLY A 276 -18.58 17.21 -6.84
N ALA A 277 -17.69 17.27 -5.85
CA ALA A 277 -16.48 18.08 -5.90
C ALA A 277 -15.43 17.43 -6.83
N GLN A 278 -14.60 18.24 -7.49
CA GLN A 278 -13.54 17.71 -8.34
C GLN A 278 -12.20 17.64 -7.58
N PRO A 279 -11.40 16.56 -7.74
CA PRO A 279 -10.07 16.49 -7.11
C PRO A 279 -9.17 17.67 -7.50
N ILE A 280 -9.30 18.19 -8.72
CA ILE A 280 -8.51 19.33 -9.20
C ILE A 280 -8.83 20.64 -8.46
N GLU A 281 -9.97 20.72 -7.79
CA GLU A 281 -10.40 21.89 -7.00
C GLU A 281 -9.96 21.79 -5.53
N ASP A 282 -9.41 20.65 -5.12
CA ASP A 282 -8.94 20.45 -3.75
C ASP A 282 -7.65 21.24 -3.49
N VAL A 283 -7.71 22.14 -2.51
CA VAL A 283 -6.60 23.04 -2.16
C VAL A 283 -5.33 22.27 -1.81
N LEU A 284 -5.45 21.17 -1.06
CA LEU A 284 -4.29 20.36 -0.67
C LEU A 284 -3.65 19.70 -1.91
N ILE A 285 -4.46 19.15 -2.82
CA ILE A 285 -3.95 18.56 -4.06
C ILE A 285 -3.26 19.63 -4.91
N GLN A 286 -3.87 20.80 -5.07
CA GLN A 286 -3.26 21.90 -5.83
C GLN A 286 -1.92 22.35 -5.24
N ASP A 287 -1.84 22.49 -3.92
CA ASP A 287 -0.61 22.95 -3.26
C ASP A 287 0.49 21.89 -3.32
N VAL A 288 0.16 20.60 -3.16
CA VAL A 288 1.10 19.50 -3.39
C VAL A 288 1.63 19.50 -4.83
N LEU A 289 0.77 19.68 -5.83
CA LEU A 289 1.19 19.73 -7.23
C LEU A 289 2.10 20.94 -7.52
N LYS A 290 1.81 22.12 -6.94
CA LYS A 290 2.69 23.30 -7.04
C LYS A 290 4.06 23.02 -6.41
N THR A 291 4.08 22.42 -5.22
CA THR A 291 5.32 22.05 -4.52
C THR A 291 6.14 21.07 -5.37
N LEU A 292 5.51 20.02 -5.91
CA LEU A 292 6.20 19.08 -6.81
C LEU A 292 6.75 19.78 -8.06
N ALA A 293 5.97 20.63 -8.71
CA ALA A 293 6.41 21.35 -9.90
C ALA A 293 7.64 22.23 -9.60
N ALA A 294 7.70 22.88 -8.43
CA ALA A 294 8.87 23.62 -7.99
C ALA A 294 10.10 22.71 -7.76
N GLN A 295 9.91 21.55 -7.14
CA GLN A 295 10.98 20.57 -6.88
C GLN A 295 11.50 19.87 -8.16
N CYS A 296 10.72 19.89 -9.24
CA CYS A 296 11.09 19.28 -10.53
C CYS A 296 11.93 20.19 -11.44
N GLN A 297 12.12 21.47 -11.08
CA GLN A 297 12.83 22.42 -11.93
C GLN A 297 14.28 21.97 -12.14
N GLN A 298 14.76 22.07 -13.40
CA GLN A 298 16.14 21.75 -13.80
C GLN A 298 16.58 20.28 -13.63
N ARG A 299 15.65 19.37 -13.32
CA ARG A 299 15.91 17.92 -13.26
C ARG A 299 15.29 17.22 -14.46
N ASN A 300 15.85 16.07 -14.85
CA ASN A 300 15.14 15.10 -15.68
C ASN A 300 14.22 14.30 -14.77
N VAL A 301 12.91 14.45 -14.95
CA VAL A 301 11.92 13.85 -14.04
C VAL A 301 11.09 12.79 -14.75
N LEU A 302 10.99 11.62 -14.14
CA LEU A 302 9.99 10.61 -14.51
C LEU A 302 8.90 10.60 -13.44
N ILE A 303 7.65 10.79 -13.83
CA ILE A 303 6.48 10.69 -12.95
C ILE A 303 5.78 9.37 -13.27
N VAL A 304 5.69 8.47 -12.30
CA VAL A 304 5.03 7.18 -12.45
C VAL A 304 3.77 7.15 -11.60
N ALA A 305 2.62 7.04 -12.26
CA ALA A 305 1.38 6.64 -11.62
C ALA A 305 1.33 5.11 -11.59
N SER A 306 1.30 4.53 -10.41
CA SER A 306 1.17 3.09 -10.18
C SER A 306 -0.30 2.76 -9.95
N GLY A 307 -0.95 2.18 -10.96
CA GLY A 307 -2.39 1.95 -10.94
C GLY A 307 -2.82 0.85 -11.90
N ASP A 308 -3.70 -0.03 -11.43
CA ASP A 308 -4.43 -0.97 -12.27
C ASP A 308 -5.75 -0.34 -12.77
N LEU A 309 -6.27 -0.81 -13.91
CA LEU A 309 -7.52 -0.32 -14.49
C LEU A 309 -8.74 -1.00 -13.84
N ALA A 310 -9.68 -1.49 -14.65
CA ALA A 310 -10.95 -2.01 -14.13
C ALA A 310 -10.76 -3.33 -13.37
N HIS A 311 -11.27 -3.37 -12.14
CA HIS A 311 -11.37 -4.57 -11.31
C HIS A 311 -12.74 -5.20 -11.54
N VAL A 312 -12.84 -6.14 -12.48
CA VAL A 312 -14.10 -6.79 -12.87
C VAL A 312 -14.06 -8.27 -12.56
N GLY A 313 -15.15 -8.77 -11.98
CA GLY A 313 -15.39 -10.20 -11.73
C GLY A 313 -15.97 -10.48 -10.34
N PRO A 314 -16.34 -11.74 -10.04
CA PRO A 314 -17.02 -12.10 -8.80
C PRO A 314 -16.26 -11.71 -7.53
N ALA A 315 -14.93 -11.76 -7.56
CA ALA A 315 -14.06 -11.34 -6.45
C ALA A 315 -14.08 -9.82 -6.18
N PHE A 316 -14.55 -9.03 -7.15
CA PHE A 316 -14.63 -7.56 -7.10
C PHE A 316 -16.08 -7.06 -7.10
N GLY A 317 -17.06 -7.94 -6.84
CA GLY A 317 -18.49 -7.61 -6.85
C GLY A 317 -19.11 -7.44 -8.25
N GLY A 318 -18.36 -7.76 -9.31
CA GLY A 318 -18.85 -7.79 -10.69
C GLY A 318 -19.55 -9.11 -11.06
N ARG A 319 -20.36 -9.09 -12.12
CA ARG A 319 -20.88 -10.33 -12.72
C ARG A 319 -19.72 -11.11 -13.40
N PRO A 320 -19.81 -12.45 -13.49
CA PRO A 320 -18.82 -13.26 -14.21
C PRO A 320 -18.63 -12.84 -15.67
#